data_AF-A0A7Y7RX00-F1
#
_entry.id   AF-A0A7Y7RX00-F1
#
_cell.length_a   1.000
_cell.length_b   1.000
_cell.length_c   1.000
_cell.angle_alpha   90.00
_cell.angle_beta   90.00
_cell.angle_gamma   90.00
#
_symmetry.space_group_name_H-M   'P 1'
#
loop_
_entity.id
_entity.type
_entity.pdbx_description
1 polymer ?
#
loop_
_entity_poly.entity_id
_entity_poly.type
_entity_poly.pdbx_seq_one_letter_code
_entity_poly.pdbx_strand_id
1 'polypeptide(L)'
;EKMAEVASLAKFDKLVARGGQFNPNGTPLMDFRAMTNAQKSIVGDIMGGEQIKTLVPGAEKIGRAPDIGQTGIDDLYKVDKPGVDYLIVEYKFGSSKLKPTRDGLQMSDDWMTGATTNYNRILESVGGDASMARNIRDSLLSGRVEKWLVHTDPFGNVTVGVLDKGGKFVEDPIATSKLIGRK
;
A
#
# COMPACT_ATOMS: atom_id res chain seq x y z
N GLU A 1 -13.41 26.42 11.04
CA GLU A 1 -12.50 25.53 10.28
C GLU A 1 -12.48 24.09 10.78
N LYS A 2 -11.99 23.78 11.99
CA LYS A 2 -11.86 22.38 12.47
C LYS A 2 -13.11 21.50 12.37
N MET A 3 -14.30 22.03 12.66
CA MET A 3 -15.57 21.28 12.53
C MET A 3 -15.93 20.95 11.08
N ALA A 4 -15.59 21.83 10.13
CA ALA A 4 -15.84 21.61 8.71
C ALA A 4 -14.84 20.57 8.14
N GLU A 5 -13.61 20.59 8.63
CA GLU A 5 -12.55 19.64 8.28
C GLU A 5 -12.85 18.22 8.80
N VAL A 6 -13.32 18.09 10.04
CA VAL A 6 -13.79 16.81 10.60
C VAL A 6 -15.02 16.28 9.84
N ALA A 7 -15.95 17.17 9.46
CA ALA A 7 -17.11 16.78 8.67
C ALA A 7 -16.74 16.39 7.22
N SER A 8 -15.70 16.99 6.62
CA SER A 8 -15.20 16.61 5.30
C SER A 8 -14.50 15.26 5.33
N LEU A 9 -13.69 14.98 6.36
CA LEU A 9 -13.05 13.67 6.56
C LEU A 9 -14.09 12.57 6.76
N ALA A 10 -15.09 12.78 7.64
CA ALA A 10 -16.14 11.79 7.86
C ALA A 10 -17.02 11.52 6.61
N LYS A 11 -17.19 12.50 5.73
CA LYS A 11 -17.87 12.30 4.43
C LYS A 11 -16.98 11.53 3.45
N PHE A 12 -15.68 11.77 3.50
CA PHE A 12 -14.70 11.06 2.68
C PHE A 12 -14.60 9.58 3.10
N ASP A 13 -14.55 9.28 4.39
CA ASP A 13 -14.53 7.89 4.90
C ASP A 13 -15.79 7.12 4.48
N LYS A 14 -16.96 7.78 4.57
CA LYS A 14 -18.22 7.23 4.06
C LYS A 14 -18.22 7.02 2.54
N LEU A 15 -17.48 7.83 1.80
CA LEU A 15 -17.32 7.64 0.36
C LEU A 15 -16.45 6.41 0.10
N VAL A 16 -15.27 6.31 0.72
CA VAL A 16 -14.37 5.16 0.56
C VAL A 16 -15.07 3.84 0.92
N ALA A 17 -15.83 3.82 2.00
CA ALA A 17 -16.60 2.65 2.45
C ALA A 17 -17.67 2.17 1.44
N ARG A 18 -18.03 3.00 0.45
CA ARG A 18 -18.98 2.67 -0.62
C ARG A 18 -18.31 2.28 -1.94
N GLY A 19 -16.99 2.13 -1.92
CA GLY A 19 -16.21 1.63 -3.05
C GLY A 19 -16.78 0.32 -3.58
N GLY A 20 -16.89 0.19 -4.91
CA GLY A 20 -17.40 -1.01 -5.56
C GLY A 20 -18.92 -1.23 -5.45
N GLN A 21 -19.66 -0.33 -4.78
CA GLN A 21 -21.10 -0.45 -4.69
C GLN A 21 -21.82 0.10 -5.94
N PHE A 22 -22.94 -0.52 -6.27
CA PHE A 22 -23.79 -0.14 -7.40
C PHE A 22 -25.18 0.23 -6.91
N ASN A 23 -25.81 1.18 -7.59
CA ASN A 23 -27.23 1.50 -7.43
C ASN A 23 -28.10 0.31 -7.87
N PRO A 24 -29.38 0.23 -7.44
CA PRO A 24 -30.30 -0.81 -7.89
C PRO A 24 -30.51 -0.87 -9.41
N ASN A 25 -30.27 0.24 -10.12
CA ASN A 25 -30.32 0.33 -11.58
C ASN A 25 -29.02 -0.12 -12.27
N GLY A 26 -28.05 -0.66 -11.52
CA GLY A 26 -26.78 -1.17 -12.03
C GLY A 26 -25.74 -0.10 -12.34
N THR A 27 -25.97 1.19 -12.05
CA THR A 27 -24.93 2.22 -12.20
C THR A 27 -24.00 2.23 -10.99
N PRO A 28 -22.68 2.38 -11.17
CA PRO A 28 -21.76 2.41 -10.04
C PRO A 28 -21.95 3.69 -9.23
N LEU A 29 -21.76 3.61 -7.91
CA LEU A 29 -21.82 4.77 -7.02
C LEU A 29 -20.57 5.67 -7.16
N MET A 30 -19.46 5.10 -7.62
CA MET A 30 -18.24 5.80 -7.99
C MET A 30 -17.76 5.28 -9.35
N ASP A 31 -17.32 6.20 -10.22
CA ASP A 31 -16.75 5.85 -11.52
C ASP A 31 -15.57 6.75 -11.85
N PHE A 32 -14.38 6.17 -11.76
CA PHE A 32 -13.12 6.87 -11.96
C PHE A 32 -12.54 6.65 -13.36
N ARG A 33 -13.28 6.00 -14.27
CA ARG A 33 -12.75 5.64 -15.60
C ARG A 33 -12.36 6.86 -16.43
N ALA A 34 -13.09 7.96 -16.31
CA ALA A 34 -12.85 9.21 -17.04
C ALA A 34 -11.67 10.04 -16.51
N MET A 35 -11.09 9.67 -15.36
CA MET A 35 -9.96 10.40 -14.78
C MET A 35 -8.65 10.18 -15.53
N THR A 36 -7.73 11.14 -15.41
CA THR A 36 -6.35 11.00 -15.89
C THR A 36 -5.58 9.95 -15.07
N ASN A 37 -4.47 9.45 -15.59
CA ASN A 37 -3.64 8.48 -14.86
C ASN A 37 -3.10 9.04 -13.54
N ALA A 38 -2.75 10.33 -13.49
CA ALA A 38 -2.30 10.98 -12.27
C ALA A 38 -3.42 11.03 -11.22
N GLN A 39 -4.64 11.41 -11.62
CA GLN A 39 -5.81 11.41 -10.74
C GLN A 39 -6.14 10.00 -10.23
N LYS A 40 -6.06 8.99 -11.10
CA LYS A 40 -6.27 7.58 -10.73
C LYS A 40 -5.24 7.07 -9.72
N SER A 41 -3.98 7.51 -9.85
CA SER A 41 -2.94 7.21 -8.85
C SER A 41 -3.33 7.76 -7.49
N ILE A 42 -3.69 9.04 -7.43
CA ILE A 42 -4.14 9.70 -6.19
C ILE A 42 -5.35 8.98 -5.59
N VAL A 43 -6.32 8.58 -6.40
CA VAL A 43 -7.48 7.79 -5.92
C VAL A 43 -7.03 6.47 -5.30
N GLY A 44 -6.13 5.74 -5.96
CA GLY A 44 -5.57 4.50 -5.43
C GLY A 44 -4.86 4.68 -4.10
N ASP A 45 -4.04 5.72 -3.98
CA ASP A 45 -3.27 6.03 -2.76
C ASP A 45 -4.19 6.37 -1.59
N ILE A 46 -5.21 7.21 -1.83
CA ILE A 46 -6.12 7.63 -0.75
C ILE A 46 -7.03 6.47 -0.33
N MET A 47 -7.70 5.80 -1.28
CA MET A 47 -8.62 4.71 -0.95
C MET A 47 -7.87 3.52 -0.34
N GLY A 48 -6.70 3.21 -0.87
CA GLY A 48 -5.84 2.17 -0.31
C GLY A 48 -5.33 2.52 1.09
N GLY A 49 -4.88 3.76 1.30
CA GLY A 49 -4.42 4.22 2.62
C GLY A 49 -5.50 4.14 3.70
N GLU A 50 -6.74 4.50 3.39
CA GLU A 50 -7.87 4.34 4.33
C GLU A 50 -8.17 2.86 4.64
N GLN A 51 -8.04 1.98 3.63
CA GLN A 51 -8.16 0.54 3.85
C GLN A 51 -7.07 0.01 4.79
N ILE A 52 -5.82 0.50 4.67
CA ILE A 52 -4.73 0.13 5.59
C ILE A 52 -5.06 0.55 7.03
N LYS A 53 -5.52 1.78 7.26
CA LYS A 53 -5.91 2.25 8.60
C LYS A 53 -6.99 1.37 9.23
N THR A 54 -7.93 0.90 8.40
CA THR A 54 -9.01 0.01 8.84
C THR A 54 -8.49 -1.39 9.19
N LEU A 55 -7.60 -1.96 8.37
CA LEU A 55 -7.08 -3.31 8.53
C LEU A 55 -5.98 -3.44 9.58
N VAL A 56 -5.18 -2.39 9.77
CA VAL A 56 -4.02 -2.35 10.67
C VAL A 56 -4.10 -1.13 11.57
N PRO A 57 -5.10 -1.07 12.48
CA PRO A 57 -5.27 0.07 13.37
C PRO A 57 -4.02 0.26 14.24
N GLY A 58 -3.55 1.50 14.35
CA GLY A 58 -2.36 1.85 15.13
C GLY A 58 -1.03 1.71 14.37
N ALA A 59 -1.03 1.28 13.11
CA ALA A 59 0.16 1.36 12.27
C ALA A 59 0.63 2.82 12.10
N GLU A 60 1.91 3.07 12.35
CA GLU A 60 2.53 4.38 12.24
C GLU A 60 3.22 4.50 10.89
N LYS A 61 2.81 5.44 10.03
CA LYS A 61 3.47 5.68 8.75
C LYS A 61 4.83 6.35 9.00
N ILE A 62 5.92 5.68 8.59
CA ILE A 62 7.31 6.13 8.81
C ILE A 62 8.06 6.42 7.50
N GLY A 63 7.52 6.00 6.35
CA GLY A 63 8.08 6.32 5.03
C GLY A 63 7.14 7.21 4.22
N ARG A 64 7.72 8.00 3.32
CA ARG A 64 6.96 8.88 2.42
C ARG A 64 6.45 8.12 1.19
N ALA A 65 5.35 8.62 0.63
CA ALA A 65 4.98 8.34 -0.74
C ALA A 65 5.86 9.15 -1.70
N PRO A 66 6.31 8.57 -2.82
CA PRO A 66 6.99 9.33 -3.88
C PRO A 66 6.05 10.43 -4.41
N ASP A 67 6.58 11.57 -4.84
CA ASP A 67 5.76 12.54 -5.56
C ASP A 67 5.20 11.92 -6.85
N ILE A 68 4.13 12.49 -7.41
CA ILE A 68 3.53 12.02 -8.68
C ILE A 68 4.63 11.88 -9.75
N GLY A 69 4.83 10.65 -10.22
CA GLY A 69 5.82 10.33 -11.25
C GLY A 69 7.19 9.88 -10.73
N GLN A 70 7.43 9.90 -9.42
CA GLN A 70 8.60 9.26 -8.80
C GLN A 70 8.34 7.77 -8.58
N THR A 71 9.41 6.97 -8.64
CA THR A 71 9.36 5.52 -8.42
C THR A 71 9.92 5.21 -7.05
N GLY A 72 9.22 4.41 -6.25
CA GLY A 72 9.68 4.04 -4.92
C GLY A 72 8.67 3.16 -4.22
N ILE A 73 8.87 2.93 -2.93
CA ILE A 73 7.84 2.35 -2.06
C ILE A 73 6.76 3.41 -1.84
N ASP A 74 5.50 3.05 -2.06
CA ASP A 74 4.39 4.00 -1.87
C ASP A 74 4.17 4.31 -0.40
N ASP A 75 4.01 3.30 0.47
CA ASP A 75 3.96 3.52 1.91
C ASP A 75 4.78 2.49 2.68
N LEU A 76 5.32 2.93 3.81
CA LEU A 76 6.00 2.11 4.80
C LEU A 76 5.49 2.48 6.19
N TYR A 77 5.03 1.47 6.92
CA TYR A 77 4.49 1.58 8.25
C TYR A 77 5.33 0.79 9.26
N LYS A 78 5.51 1.34 10.44
CA LYS A 78 5.87 0.59 11.64
C LYS A 78 4.60 0.01 12.25
N VAL A 79 4.69 -1.24 12.70
CA VAL A 79 3.55 -1.96 13.27
C VAL A 79 3.91 -2.50 14.65
N ASP A 80 2.97 -2.39 15.59
CA ASP A 80 3.09 -2.98 16.92
C ASP A 80 2.29 -4.29 17.00
N LYS A 81 2.81 -5.34 16.34
CA LYS A 81 2.20 -6.68 16.30
C LYS A 81 3.29 -7.75 16.46
N PRO A 82 3.13 -8.75 17.35
CA PRO A 82 4.11 -9.82 17.48
C PRO A 82 4.44 -10.50 16.15
N GLY A 83 5.72 -10.47 15.77
CA GLY A 83 6.23 -11.14 14.58
C GLY A 83 6.07 -10.36 13.27
N VAL A 84 5.60 -9.10 13.32
CA VAL A 84 5.62 -8.14 12.20
C VAL A 84 6.02 -6.77 12.74
N ASP A 85 7.19 -6.29 12.34
CA ASP A 85 7.72 -5.00 12.76
C ASP A 85 7.32 -3.88 11.78
N TYR A 86 7.19 -4.22 10.49
CA TYR A 86 6.85 -3.27 9.44
C TYR A 86 5.88 -3.83 8.40
N LEU A 87 5.12 -2.92 7.79
CA LEU A 87 4.27 -3.18 6.62
C LEU A 87 4.70 -2.26 5.49
N ILE A 88 4.99 -2.83 4.32
CA ILE A 88 5.29 -2.10 3.10
C ILE A 88 4.13 -2.26 2.13
N VAL A 89 3.68 -1.15 1.55
CA VAL A 89 2.50 -1.12 0.67
C VAL A 89 2.86 -0.52 -0.68
N GLU A 90 2.32 -1.13 -1.73
CA GLU A 90 2.28 -0.57 -3.08
C GLU A 90 0.82 -0.46 -3.52
N TYR A 91 0.44 0.70 -4.06
CA TYR A 91 -0.89 0.96 -4.58
C TYR A 91 -0.95 0.72 -6.09
N LYS A 92 -2.05 0.12 -6.54
CA LYS A 92 -2.37 -0.03 -7.96
C LYS A 92 -3.81 0.36 -8.22
N PHE A 93 -4.01 1.01 -9.35
CA PHE A 93 -5.34 1.35 -9.83
C PHE A 93 -5.66 0.64 -11.14
N GLY A 94 -6.90 0.13 -11.27
CA GLY A 94 -7.45 -0.39 -12.52
C GLY A 94 -6.62 -1.55 -13.10
N SER A 95 -6.05 -1.39 -14.29
CA SER A 95 -5.24 -2.45 -14.92
C SER A 95 -3.76 -2.39 -14.57
N SER A 96 -3.33 -1.49 -13.66
CA SER A 96 -1.93 -1.35 -13.27
C SER A 96 -1.42 -2.60 -12.53
N LYS A 97 -0.17 -2.97 -12.80
CA LYS A 97 0.48 -4.18 -12.24
C LYS A 97 1.86 -3.84 -11.72
N LEU A 98 2.40 -4.70 -10.85
CA LEU A 98 3.82 -4.71 -10.51
C LEU A 98 4.64 -4.94 -11.77
N LYS A 99 5.73 -4.17 -11.92
CA LYS A 99 6.59 -4.22 -13.11
C LYS A 99 7.90 -4.94 -12.82
N PRO A 100 8.44 -5.72 -13.78
CA PRO A 100 9.82 -6.16 -13.69
C PRO A 100 10.76 -4.96 -13.78
N THR A 101 11.81 -4.97 -12.98
CA THR A 101 12.90 -3.99 -13.03
C THR A 101 14.24 -4.73 -13.09
N ARG A 102 15.33 -3.97 -13.14
CA ARG A 102 16.69 -4.51 -13.04
C ARG A 102 16.97 -5.21 -11.71
N ASP A 103 16.23 -4.86 -10.66
CA ASP A 103 16.34 -5.45 -9.32
C ASP A 103 15.27 -6.54 -9.07
N GLY A 104 14.65 -7.07 -10.13
CA GLY A 104 13.53 -8.02 -10.04
C GLY A 104 12.16 -7.35 -10.06
N LEU A 105 11.11 -8.10 -9.71
CA LEU A 105 9.75 -7.59 -9.69
C LEU A 105 9.61 -6.50 -8.61
N GLN A 106 8.85 -5.42 -8.88
CA GLN A 106 8.47 -4.47 -7.84
C GLN A 106 7.95 -5.20 -6.59
N MET A 107 8.28 -4.67 -5.41
CA MET A 107 7.98 -5.27 -4.10
C MET A 107 8.71 -6.58 -3.78
N SER A 108 9.62 -7.08 -4.62
CA SER A 108 10.58 -8.12 -4.19
C SER A 108 11.60 -7.56 -3.20
N ASP A 109 12.24 -8.42 -2.42
CA ASP A 109 13.28 -8.00 -1.47
C ASP A 109 14.50 -7.41 -2.21
N ASP A 110 14.86 -8.00 -3.35
CA ASP A 110 15.92 -7.49 -4.23
C ASP A 110 15.59 -6.09 -4.75
N TRP A 111 14.32 -5.86 -5.12
CA TRP A 111 13.85 -4.55 -5.57
C TRP A 111 13.91 -3.51 -4.47
N MET A 112 13.47 -3.86 -3.26
CA MET A 112 13.50 -2.95 -2.10
C MET A 112 14.92 -2.57 -1.70
N THR A 113 15.86 -3.51 -1.78
CA THR A 113 17.25 -3.32 -1.36
C THR A 113 18.16 -2.82 -2.48
N GLY A 114 17.70 -2.86 -3.73
CA GLY A 114 18.47 -2.43 -4.91
C GLY A 114 19.59 -3.41 -5.24
N ALA A 115 19.35 -4.72 -5.15
CA ALA A 115 20.39 -5.75 -5.21
C ALA A 115 21.28 -5.70 -6.48
N THR A 116 20.77 -5.17 -7.60
CA THR A 116 21.52 -5.05 -8.86
C THR A 116 21.93 -3.60 -9.16
N THR A 117 21.11 -2.62 -8.83
CA THR A 117 21.33 -1.21 -9.18
C THR A 117 21.99 -0.40 -8.08
N ASN A 118 22.10 -0.94 -6.86
CA ASN A 118 22.43 -0.25 -5.61
C ASN A 118 21.45 0.86 -5.22
N TYR A 119 20.29 0.92 -5.87
CA TYR A 119 19.24 1.88 -5.50
C TYR A 119 18.38 1.33 -4.35
N ASN A 120 18.73 1.72 -3.13
CA ASN A 120 18.05 1.26 -1.93
C ASN A 120 16.76 2.05 -1.69
N ARG A 121 15.62 1.44 -2.04
CA ARG A 121 14.28 2.04 -1.94
C ARG A 121 13.78 2.13 -0.51
N ILE A 122 14.23 1.24 0.38
CA ILE A 122 13.95 1.36 1.81
C ILE A 122 14.61 2.63 2.36
N LEU A 123 15.89 2.86 2.03
CA LEU A 123 16.63 4.05 2.46
C LEU A 123 16.00 5.32 1.91
N GLU A 124 15.60 5.32 0.64
CA GLU A 124 14.87 6.43 0.02
C GLU A 124 13.55 6.72 0.76
N SER A 125 12.74 5.68 1.05
CA SER A 125 11.43 5.82 1.67
C SER A 125 11.50 6.47 3.06
N VAL A 126 12.55 6.17 3.83
CA VAL A 126 12.82 6.77 5.15
C VAL A 126 13.67 8.05 5.08
N GLY A 127 13.72 8.72 3.93
CA GLY A 127 14.36 10.02 3.77
C GLY A 127 15.88 10.01 3.97
N GLY A 128 16.54 8.87 3.73
CA GLY A 128 17.98 8.72 3.91
C GLY A 128 18.42 8.36 5.33
N ASP A 129 17.50 8.06 6.25
CA ASP A 129 17.87 7.54 7.59
C ASP A 129 18.48 6.13 7.49
N ALA A 130 19.81 6.06 7.50
CA ALA A 130 20.56 4.82 7.38
C ALA A 130 20.34 3.85 8.56
N SER A 131 20.03 4.36 9.75
CA SER A 131 19.78 3.50 10.92
C SER A 131 18.41 2.84 10.81
N MET A 132 17.39 3.63 10.47
CA MET A 132 16.05 3.12 10.25
C MET A 132 16.01 2.13 9.07
N ALA A 133 16.67 2.47 7.96
CA ALA A 133 16.76 1.60 6.80
C ALA A 133 17.43 0.25 7.12
N ARG A 134 18.46 0.25 7.98
CA ARG A 134 19.10 -0.98 8.46
C ARG A 134 18.13 -1.84 9.28
N ASN A 135 17.42 -1.23 10.23
CA ASN A 135 16.45 -1.95 11.08
C ASN A 135 15.32 -2.59 10.24
N ILE A 136 14.83 -1.88 9.22
CA ILE A 136 13.81 -2.40 8.30
C ILE A 136 14.38 -3.55 7.46
N ARG A 137 15.62 -3.42 6.95
CA ARG A 137 16.29 -4.49 6.20
C ARG A 137 16.49 -5.74 7.06
N ASP A 138 16.93 -5.60 8.30
CA ASP A 138 17.12 -6.73 9.21
C ASP A 138 15.78 -7.41 9.52
N SER A 139 14.71 -6.63 9.64
CA SER A 139 13.34 -7.14 9.80
C SER A 139 12.83 -7.84 8.54
N LEU A 140 13.17 -7.33 7.35
CA LEU A 140 12.84 -7.96 6.07
C LEU A 140 13.53 -9.33 5.96
N LEU A 141 14.83 -9.40 6.25
CA LEU A 141 15.62 -10.62 6.21
C LEU A 141 15.18 -11.67 7.25
N SER A 142 14.65 -11.23 8.39
CA SER A 142 14.11 -12.10 9.44
C SER A 142 12.63 -12.48 9.23
N GLY A 143 12.00 -12.06 8.12
CA GLY A 143 10.60 -12.39 7.83
C GLY A 143 9.60 -11.68 8.75
N ARG A 144 9.97 -10.52 9.30
CA ARG A 144 9.14 -9.65 10.16
C ARG A 144 8.60 -8.43 9.40
N VAL A 145 8.61 -8.46 8.07
CA VAL A 145 7.98 -7.44 7.23
C VAL A 145 6.89 -8.11 6.40
N GLU A 146 5.69 -7.54 6.44
CA GLU A 146 4.65 -7.88 5.47
C GLU A 146 4.69 -6.90 4.29
N LYS A 147 4.35 -7.40 3.10
CA LYS A 147 4.38 -6.63 1.86
C LYS A 147 3.05 -6.77 1.16
N TRP A 148 2.33 -5.68 0.96
CA TRP A 148 0.97 -5.70 0.44
C TRP A 148 0.86 -4.95 -0.88
N LEU A 149 0.16 -5.55 -1.84
CA LEU A 149 -0.38 -4.83 -2.99
C LEU A 149 -1.82 -4.44 -2.68
N VAL A 150 -2.09 -3.15 -2.62
CA VAL A 150 -3.44 -2.63 -2.41
C VAL A 150 -3.97 -2.13 -3.75
N HIS A 151 -5.02 -2.77 -4.24
CA HIS A 151 -5.56 -2.53 -5.55
C HIS A 151 -6.93 -1.87 -5.46
N THR A 152 -7.09 -0.74 -6.15
CA THR A 152 -8.37 -0.04 -6.31
C THR A 152 -8.88 -0.22 -7.73
N ASP A 153 -10.09 -0.74 -7.88
CA ASP A 153 -10.72 -0.88 -9.18
C ASP A 153 -11.34 0.45 -9.68
N PRO A 154 -11.79 0.52 -10.95
CA PRO A 154 -12.37 1.76 -11.49
C PRO A 154 -13.65 2.25 -10.81
N PHE A 155 -14.27 1.43 -9.97
CA PHE A 155 -15.49 1.73 -9.22
C PHE A 155 -15.22 1.93 -7.72
N GLY A 156 -13.95 1.96 -7.33
CA GLY A 156 -13.50 2.20 -5.97
C GLY A 156 -13.45 0.97 -5.07
N ASN A 157 -13.65 -0.25 -5.58
CA ASN A 157 -13.46 -1.44 -4.76
C ASN A 157 -11.98 -1.59 -4.41
N VAL A 158 -11.66 -1.71 -3.12
CA VAL A 158 -10.28 -1.89 -2.65
C VAL A 158 -10.07 -3.35 -2.24
N THR A 159 -9.03 -3.96 -2.80
CA THR A 159 -8.58 -5.32 -2.45
C THR A 159 -7.14 -5.29 -1.97
N VAL A 160 -6.80 -6.21 -1.07
CA VAL A 160 -5.45 -6.33 -0.51
C VAL A 160 -4.91 -7.72 -0.81
N GLY A 161 -3.76 -7.79 -1.48
CA GLY A 161 -3.01 -9.02 -1.66
C GLY A 161 -1.70 -8.97 -0.89
N VAL A 162 -1.31 -10.11 -0.32
CA VAL A 162 -0.04 -10.27 0.42
C VAL A 162 1.01 -10.85 -0.52
N LEU A 163 2.23 -10.31 -0.47
CA LEU A 163 3.33 -10.64 -1.37
C LEU A 163 4.44 -11.38 -0.64
N ASP A 164 5.03 -12.37 -1.30
CA ASP A 164 6.22 -13.09 -0.86
C ASP A 164 7.53 -12.30 -1.12
N LYS A 165 8.67 -12.88 -0.73
CA LYS A 165 10.00 -12.28 -0.96
C LYS A 165 10.31 -11.96 -2.43
N GLY A 166 9.70 -12.67 -3.37
CA GLY A 166 9.85 -12.45 -4.81
C GLY A 166 8.89 -11.41 -5.40
N GLY A 167 8.04 -10.78 -4.56
CA GLY A 167 7.01 -9.84 -5.00
C GLY A 167 5.80 -10.54 -5.62
N LYS A 168 5.61 -11.84 -5.40
CA LYS A 168 4.49 -12.62 -5.94
C LYS A 168 3.39 -12.76 -4.89
N PHE A 169 2.14 -12.82 -5.33
CA PHE A 169 1.03 -13.07 -4.42
C PHE A 169 1.16 -14.43 -3.73
N VAL A 170 0.92 -14.45 -2.43
CA VAL A 170 0.71 -15.69 -1.68
C VAL A 170 -0.69 -16.24 -1.96
N GLU A 171 -0.84 -17.56 -1.95
CA GLU A 171 -2.09 -18.23 -2.33
C GLU A 171 -3.23 -17.99 -1.33
N ASP A 172 -2.91 -18.00 -0.02
CA ASP A 172 -3.88 -17.73 1.05
C ASP A 172 -3.39 -16.58 1.95
N PRO A 173 -3.77 -15.32 1.62
CA PRO A 173 -3.42 -14.16 2.42
C PRO A 173 -3.93 -14.21 3.86
N ILE A 174 -5.08 -14.83 4.11
CA ILE A 174 -5.69 -14.90 5.44
C ILE A 174 -4.95 -15.92 6.30
N ALA A 175 -4.55 -17.06 5.76
CA ALA A 175 -3.72 -18.02 6.50
C ALA A 175 -2.29 -17.50 6.72
N THR A 176 -1.76 -16.72 5.78
CA THR A 176 -0.35 -16.29 5.78
C THR A 176 -0.11 -15.01 6.56
N SER A 177 -0.98 -14.01 6.44
CA SER A 177 -0.78 -12.71 7.10
C SER A 177 -1.02 -12.82 8.60
N LYS A 178 -0.09 -12.25 9.35
CA LYS A 178 -0.21 -12.07 10.79
C LYS A 178 -1.02 -10.81 11.12
N LEU A 179 -1.19 -9.88 10.18
CA LEU A 179 -1.93 -8.64 10.36
C LEU A 179 -3.43 -8.78 10.08
N ILE A 180 -3.84 -9.40 8.96
CA ILE A 180 -5.27 -9.59 8.61
C ILE A 180 -5.82 -10.98 8.97
N GLY A 181 -4.95 -11.96 9.17
CA GLY A 181 -5.31 -13.37 9.32
C GLY A 181 -5.55 -13.86 10.75
N ARG A 182 -5.08 -13.11 11.76
CA ARG A 182 -5.13 -13.53 13.18
C ARG A 182 -5.72 -12.41 14.02
N LYS A 183 -7.01 -12.57 14.35
CA LYS A 183 -7.68 -11.84 15.44
C LYS A 183 -7.18 -12.36 16.78
#